data_AF-A0A950A6H8-F1
#
_entry.id   AF-A0A950A6H8-F1
#
_cell.length_a   1.000
_cell.length_b   1.000
_cell.length_c   1.000
_cell.angle_alpha   90.00
_cell.angle_beta   90.00
_cell.angle_gamma   90.00
#
_symmetry.space_group_name_H-M   'P 1'
#
loop_
_entity.id
_entity.type
_entity.pdbx_description
1 polymer ?
#
loop_
_entity_poly.entity_id
_entity_poly.type
_entity_poly.pdbx_seq_one_letter_code
_entity_poly.pdbx_strand_id
1 'polypeptide(L)'
;MSLKCHGRGCPFAKHTSRIAQPKRCGKKGKPKCLAGGIINLASPFQKDPLHPRATITVMIRRSGWVGKYYKFTIRSGNEPAIQISCLAPGRTNPGVGC
;
A
#
# COMPACT_ATOMS: atom_id res chain seq x y z
N MET A 1 -5.84 4.29 0.37
CA MET A 1 -4.48 3.76 0.08
C MET A 1 -4.47 3.24 -1.34
N SER A 2 -3.37 3.37 -2.08
CA SER A 2 -3.29 2.88 -3.47
C SER A 2 -2.15 1.90 -3.67
N LEU A 3 -2.41 0.83 -4.39
CA LEU A 3 -1.46 -0.17 -4.84
C LEU A 3 -1.28 -0.07 -6.35
N LYS A 4 -0.05 -0.25 -6.82
CA LYS A 4 0.28 -0.47 -8.22
C LYS A 4 1.03 -1.80 -8.31
N CYS A 5 0.71 -2.63 -9.29
CA CYS A 5 1.51 -3.80 -9.61
C CYS A 5 1.94 -3.70 -11.07
N HIS A 6 3.19 -4.01 -11.35
CA HIS A 6 3.73 -4.05 -12.69
C HIS A 6 4.66 -5.25 -12.89
N GLY A 7 4.48 -5.98 -13.99
CA GLY A 7 5.22 -7.20 -14.31
C GLY A 7 4.30 -8.41 -14.47
N ARG A 8 4.90 -9.58 -14.71
CA ARG A 8 4.17 -10.84 -14.89
C ARG A 8 3.63 -11.38 -13.56
N GLY A 9 2.41 -11.90 -13.58
CA GLY A 9 1.68 -12.34 -12.39
C GLY A 9 0.99 -11.21 -11.61
N CYS A 10 1.06 -9.97 -12.10
CA CYS A 10 0.31 -8.86 -11.51
C CYS A 10 -1.17 -8.93 -11.91
N PRO A 11 -2.10 -9.07 -10.95
CA PRO A 11 -3.53 -9.19 -11.24
C PRO A 11 -4.19 -7.85 -11.60
N PHE A 12 -3.51 -6.72 -11.34
CA PHE A 12 -3.99 -5.38 -11.65
C PHE A 12 -2.84 -4.39 -11.85
N ALA A 13 -3.03 -3.39 -12.71
CA ALA A 13 -2.06 -2.29 -12.82
C ALA A 13 -2.18 -1.29 -11.66
N LYS A 14 -3.42 -1.01 -11.21
CA LYS A 14 -3.74 -0.11 -10.10
C LYS A 14 -4.92 -0.65 -9.30
N HIS A 15 -4.82 -0.62 -7.97
CA HIS A 15 -5.89 -0.98 -7.05
C HIS A 15 -5.95 0.02 -5.91
N THR A 16 -7.15 0.36 -5.44
CA THR A 16 -7.33 1.28 -4.31
C THR A 16 -8.02 0.53 -3.20
N SER A 17 -7.32 0.40 -2.07
CA SER A 17 -7.89 -0.21 -0.88
C SER A 17 -8.29 0.87 0.12
N ARG A 18 -9.50 0.72 0.64
CA ARG A 18 -9.98 1.51 1.77
C ARG A 18 -9.45 0.86 3.04
N ILE A 19 -8.77 1.64 3.86
CA ILE A 19 -8.38 1.18 5.20
C ILE A 19 -9.66 1.18 6.03
N ALA A 20 -9.97 0.04 6.65
CA ALA A 20 -11.13 -0.07 7.52
C ALA A 20 -11.08 1.05 8.56
N GLN A 21 -12.18 1.79 8.69
CA GLN A 21 -12.27 2.81 9.73
C GLN A 21 -12.22 2.12 11.09
N PRO A 22 -11.59 2.74 12.10
CA PRO A 22 -11.58 2.18 13.46
C PRO A 22 -13.01 1.93 13.92
N LYS A 23 -13.25 0.78 14.56
CA LYS A 23 -14.52 0.55 15.26
C LYS A 23 -14.68 1.65 16.31
N ARG A 24 -15.91 2.14 16.48
CA ARG A 24 -16.24 3.03 17.59
C ARG A 24 -16.02 2.25 18.88
N CYS A 25 -15.02 2.64 19.65
CA CYS A 25 -14.80 2.06 20.97
C CYS A 25 -15.71 2.75 21.97
N GLY A 26 -16.88 2.14 22.21
CA GLY A 26 -17.78 2.54 23.28
C GLY A 26 -19.19 2.96 22.83
N LYS A 27 -20.04 3.19 23.82
CA LYS A 27 -21.41 3.71 23.65
C LYS A 27 -21.38 5.07 22.91
N LYS A 28 -22.48 5.42 22.23
CA LYS A 28 -22.65 6.70 21.51
C LYS A 28 -22.07 7.86 22.34
N GLY A 29 -21.11 8.62 21.78
CA GLY A 29 -20.56 9.84 22.40
C GLY A 29 -19.10 9.77 22.88
N LYS A 30 -18.42 8.61 22.84
CA LYS A 30 -17.00 8.50 23.25
C LYS A 30 -16.00 8.75 22.10
N PRO A 31 -14.76 9.20 22.40
CA PRO A 31 -13.74 9.49 21.39
C PRO A 31 -13.38 8.26 20.56
N LYS A 32 -13.05 8.49 19.28
CA LYS A 32 -12.61 7.43 18.35
C LYS A 32 -11.32 6.80 18.89
N CYS A 33 -11.25 5.47 18.90
CA CYS A 33 -10.02 4.75 19.25
C CYS A 33 -8.83 5.19 18.40
N LEU A 34 -7.63 5.13 18.98
CA LEU A 34 -6.36 5.24 18.26
C LEU A 34 -6.40 4.29 17.05
N ALA A 35 -6.37 4.92 15.88
CA ALA A 35 -6.75 4.33 14.62
C ALA A 35 -5.58 3.59 13.97
N GLY A 36 -5.22 2.43 14.49
CA GLY A 36 -4.38 1.46 13.77
C GLY A 36 -5.25 0.62 12.84
N GLY A 37 -5.15 0.82 11.52
CA GLY A 37 -5.84 -0.01 10.54
C GLY A 37 -4.88 -1.07 9.97
N ILE A 38 -5.19 -2.35 10.16
CA ILE A 38 -4.49 -3.44 9.47
C ILE A 38 -5.14 -3.63 8.10
N ILE A 39 -4.33 -3.80 7.07
CA ILE A 39 -4.78 -4.12 5.73
C ILE A 39 -4.09 -5.39 5.24
N ASN A 40 -4.89 -6.37 4.81
CA ASN A 40 -4.36 -7.57 4.18
C ASN A 40 -4.11 -7.29 2.69
N LEU A 41 -2.84 -7.14 2.33
CA LEU A 41 -2.42 -6.93 0.95
C LEU A 41 -2.33 -8.22 0.14
N ALA A 42 -2.37 -9.41 0.77
CA ALA A 42 -2.26 -10.68 0.08
C ALA A 42 -3.52 -11.05 -0.69
N SER A 43 -4.70 -10.65 -0.20
CA SER A 43 -6.00 -10.95 -0.83
C SER A 43 -6.04 -10.69 -2.34
N PRO A 44 -5.65 -9.52 -2.86
CA PRO A 44 -5.67 -9.26 -4.29
C PRO A 44 -4.59 -10.03 -5.09
N PHE A 45 -3.60 -10.67 -4.45
CA PHE A 45 -2.55 -11.48 -5.10
C PHE A 45 -2.75 -13.00 -4.94
N GLN A 46 -3.90 -13.45 -4.44
CA GLN A 46 -4.11 -14.88 -4.12
C GLN A 46 -4.13 -15.80 -5.34
N LYS A 47 -4.48 -15.28 -6.53
CA LYS A 47 -4.73 -16.12 -7.72
C LYS A 47 -3.50 -16.31 -8.59
N ASP A 48 -2.62 -15.32 -8.64
CA ASP A 48 -1.51 -15.28 -9.59
C ASP A 48 -0.18 -15.14 -8.84
N PRO A 49 0.73 -16.11 -8.95
CA PRO A 49 2.06 -15.98 -8.35
C PRO A 49 2.83 -14.86 -9.04
N LEU A 50 3.44 -13.98 -8.25
CA LEU A 50 4.26 -12.91 -8.80
C LEU A 50 5.59 -13.45 -9.30
N HIS A 51 5.91 -13.17 -10.56
CA HIS A 51 7.17 -13.61 -11.16
C HIS A 51 8.33 -12.72 -10.75
N PRO A 52 9.58 -13.19 -10.88
CA PRO A 52 10.77 -12.35 -10.72
C PRO A 52 10.68 -11.07 -11.56
N ARG A 53 11.16 -9.96 -11.00
CA ARG A 53 11.07 -8.58 -11.53
C ARG A 53 9.67 -7.96 -11.49
N ALA A 54 8.64 -8.66 -11.02
CA ALA A 54 7.38 -8.01 -10.69
C ALA A 54 7.59 -6.98 -9.57
N THR A 55 6.91 -5.85 -9.67
CA THR A 55 7.01 -4.76 -8.70
C THR A 55 5.65 -4.44 -8.11
N ILE A 56 5.58 -4.35 -6.79
CA ILE A 56 4.41 -3.91 -6.05
C ILE A 56 4.75 -2.58 -5.41
N THR A 57 4.00 -1.53 -5.73
CA THR A 57 4.14 -0.23 -5.08
C THR A 57 2.92 0.08 -4.24
N VAL A 58 3.10 0.20 -2.94
CA VAL A 58 2.08 0.60 -1.97
C VAL A 58 2.29 2.07 -1.64
N MET A 59 1.25 2.89 -1.79
CA MET A 59 1.28 4.31 -1.45
C MET A 59 0.21 4.61 -0.40
N ILE A 60 0.69 5.11 0.74
CA ILE A 60 -0.12 5.59 1.85
C ILE A 60 -0.07 7.10 1.81
N ARG A 61 -1.21 7.71 1.50
CA ARG A 61 -1.33 9.17 1.33
C ARG A 61 -2.61 9.68 1.95
N ARG A 62 -2.55 10.90 2.46
CA ARG A 62 -3.68 11.70 2.97
C ARG A 62 -3.57 13.09 2.37
N SER A 63 -4.69 13.68 1.94
CA SER A 63 -4.69 15.03 1.37
C SER A 63 -4.09 16.03 2.36
N GLY A 64 -3.13 16.85 1.92
CA GLY A 64 -2.43 17.83 2.74
C GLY A 64 -1.29 17.28 3.62
N TRP A 65 -0.93 15.99 3.49
CA TRP A 65 0.15 15.37 4.27
C TRP A 65 1.23 14.78 3.36
N VAL A 66 2.47 14.77 3.84
CA VAL A 66 3.54 13.96 3.25
C VAL A 66 3.14 12.49 3.36
N GLY A 67 3.06 11.82 2.22
CA GLY A 67 2.75 10.40 2.15
C GLY A 67 3.99 9.53 2.34
N LYS A 68 3.78 8.22 2.39
CA LYS A 68 4.83 7.22 2.40
C LYS A 68 4.55 6.21 1.30
N TYR A 69 5.60 5.73 0.63
CA TYR A 69 5.46 4.61 -0.29
C TYR A 69 6.46 3.51 0.04
N TYR A 70 6.05 2.30 -0.33
CA TYR A 70 6.82 1.08 -0.23
C TYR A 70 6.84 0.46 -1.62
N LYS A 71 8.00 0.09 -2.13
CA LYS A 71 8.16 -0.63 -3.39
C LYS A 71 8.83 -1.96 -3.10
N PHE A 72 8.13 -3.03 -3.41
CA PHE A 72 8.62 -4.41 -3.35
C PHE A 72 8.97 -4.83 -4.77
N THR A 73 10.19 -5.32 -4.98
CA THR A 73 10.61 -5.89 -6.26
C THR A 73 10.90 -7.37 -6.05
N ILE A 74 10.10 -8.23 -6.67
CA ILE A 74 10.21 -9.68 -6.53
C ILE A 74 11.53 -10.15 -7.14
N ARG A 75 12.26 -10.98 -6.41
CA ARG A 75 13.52 -11.59 -6.83
C ARG A 75 13.34 -13.10 -6.97
N SER A 76 14.11 -13.72 -7.87
CA SER A 76 14.07 -15.17 -8.02
C SER A 76 14.75 -15.83 -6.82
N GLY A 77 14.05 -16.75 -6.15
CA GLY A 77 14.59 -17.56 -5.05
C GLY A 77 15.02 -16.76 -3.81
N ASN A 78 14.66 -15.48 -3.71
CA ASN A 78 15.09 -14.58 -2.65
C ASN A 78 13.92 -13.73 -2.18
N GLU A 79 14.06 -13.13 -1.00
CA GLU A 79 13.10 -12.13 -0.54
C GLU A 79 13.01 -10.93 -1.50
N PRO A 80 11.85 -10.25 -1.57
CA PRO A 80 11.70 -9.07 -2.39
C PRO A 80 12.65 -7.95 -1.95
N ALA A 81 13.20 -7.20 -2.92
CA ALA A 81 13.88 -5.94 -2.59
C ALA A 81 12.85 -4.93 -2.08
N ILE A 82 13.08 -4.37 -0.90
CA ILE A 82 12.18 -3.39 -0.29
C ILE A 82 12.81 -2.00 -0.37
N GLN A 83 12.10 -1.05 -0.99
CA GLN A 83 12.45 0.36 -0.97
C GLN A 83 11.34 1.13 -0.26
N ILE A 84 11.72 1.93 0.73
CA ILE A 84 10.81 2.75 1.52
C ILE A 84 11.23 4.21 1.34
N SER A 85 10.30 5.06 0.94
CA SER A 85 10.58 6.50 0.83
C SER A 85 9.31 7.33 0.99
N CYS A 86 9.47 8.64 1.01
CA CYS A 86 8.40 9.59 1.18
C CYS A 86 7.72 9.90 -0.17
N LEU A 87 6.50 10.41 -0.10
CA LEU A 87 5.72 10.83 -1.25
C LEU A 87 5.30 12.28 -1.02
N ALA A 88 5.71 13.19 -1.90
CA ALA A 88 5.34 14.59 -1.82
C ALA A 88 3.81 14.78 -1.66
N PRO A 89 3.35 15.81 -0.90
CA PRO A 89 1.93 16.06 -0.68
C PRO A 89 1.15 16.17 -1.99
N GLY A 90 -0.01 15.51 -2.06
CA GLY A 90 -0.88 15.53 -3.24
C GLY A 90 -0.39 14.74 -4.46
N ARG A 91 0.87 14.26 -4.47
CA ARG A 91 1.42 13.50 -5.60
C ARG A 91 1.00 12.03 -5.58
N THR A 92 1.11 11.39 -6.75
CA THR A 92 0.71 10.00 -7.05
C THR A 92 1.86 9.14 -7.60
N ASN A 93 3.00 9.76 -7.86
CA ASN A 93 4.16 9.14 -8.48
C ASN A 93 5.27 8.98 -7.42
N PRO A 94 5.74 7.76 -7.14
CA PRO A 94 6.85 7.50 -6.24
C PRO A 94 8.19 7.89 -6.90
N GLY A 95 9.23 8.14 -6.08
CA GLY A 95 10.60 8.35 -6.56
C GLY A 95 10.96 9.78 -6.99
N VAL A 96 10.03 10.73 -6.86
CA VAL A 96 10.27 12.16 -7.14
C VAL A 96 10.70 12.96 -5.91
N GLY A 97 10.83 12.28 -4.76
CA GLY A 97 11.13 12.90 -3.48
C GLY A 97 9.92 13.49 -2.75
N CYS A 98 10.25 14.16 -1.67
CA CYS A 98 9.48 15.21 -1.05
C CYS A 98 10.23 16.52 -1.35
#